data_AF-A0AAW5L9F5-F1
#
_entry.id   AF-A0AAW5L9F5-F1
#
_cell.length_a   1.000
_cell.length_b   1.000
_cell.length_c   1.000
_cell.angle_alpha   90.00
_cell.angle_beta   90.00
_cell.angle_gamma   90.00
#
_symmetry.space_group_name_H-M   'P 1'
#
loop_
_entity.id
_entity.type
_entity.pdbx_description
1 polymer ?
#
loop_
_entity_poly.entity_id
_entity_poly.type
_entity_poly.pdbx_seq_one_letter_code
_entity_poly.pdbx_strand_id
1 'polypeptide(L)'
;MGKKPHINIVQGSSLPEMKSAQQDRIMTLWDKGAIVKKDGSPDPQALLKLMGMGDSNELFEMQQLDENKAKMENKQFEQLAQNPEVLQLLQQYNMQQQQFEQQAQVMQMQGIDPMQAGMQPPQLPIPTPQVRDFYDHEVHVYMHNAFRKSSVYDELPPEVQQLVDEHVQQHMEALHAPMEADRRQQMEQEQHMQEEQRAMKKQDLQLQHRKLDIEEKKVEKQMKK
;
A
#
# COMPACT_ATOMS: atom_id res chain seq x y z
N MET A 1 -26.47 3.09 -72.48
CA MET A 1 -26.69 2.27 -71.26
C MET A 1 -25.54 2.57 -70.31
N GLY A 2 -25.78 3.26 -69.20
CA GLY A 2 -24.74 3.62 -68.24
C GLY A 2 -25.36 3.74 -66.85
N LYS A 3 -25.48 2.61 -66.14
CA LYS A 3 -25.95 2.57 -64.75
C LYS A 3 -24.85 3.13 -63.85
N LYS A 4 -25.12 4.26 -63.20
CA LYS A 4 -24.29 4.76 -62.09
C LYS A 4 -24.54 3.86 -60.85
N PRO A 5 -23.50 3.42 -60.13
CA PRO A 5 -23.68 2.66 -58.90
C PRO A 5 -24.27 3.55 -57.79
N HIS A 6 -25.31 3.05 -57.11
CA HIS A 6 -25.84 3.66 -55.89
C HIS A 6 -24.86 3.40 -54.75
N ILE A 7 -24.16 4.44 -54.32
CA ILE A 7 -23.30 4.41 -53.14
C ILE A 7 -24.21 4.75 -51.96
N ASN A 8 -24.52 3.75 -51.13
CA ASN A 8 -25.31 3.94 -49.92
C ASN A 8 -24.34 4.40 -48.82
N ILE A 9 -24.27 5.70 -48.59
CA ILE A 9 -23.45 6.31 -47.54
C ILE A 9 -24.24 6.18 -46.24
N VAL A 10 -23.87 5.22 -45.38
CA VAL A 10 -24.33 5.20 -43.98
C VAL A 10 -23.50 6.23 -43.23
N GLN A 11 -24.09 7.40 -43.04
CA GLN A 11 -23.55 8.54 -42.31
C GLN A 11 -23.31 8.14 -40.84
N GLY A 12 -22.07 8.29 -40.37
CA GLY A 12 -21.69 7.91 -39.02
C GLY A 12 -22.43 8.71 -37.95
N SER A 13 -22.81 8.02 -36.87
CA SER A 13 -22.81 8.47 -35.46
C SER A 13 -23.88 7.71 -34.66
N SER A 14 -23.54 6.52 -34.15
CA SER A 14 -24.41 5.77 -33.21
C SER A 14 -23.64 4.92 -32.19
N LEU A 15 -22.31 5.02 -32.15
CA LEU A 15 -21.47 4.27 -31.21
C LEU A 15 -21.69 4.62 -29.73
N PRO A 16 -22.06 5.86 -29.33
CA PRO A 16 -22.37 6.17 -27.92
C PRO A 16 -23.75 5.68 -27.48
N GLU A 17 -24.80 5.86 -28.30
CA GLU A 17 -26.18 5.49 -27.95
C GLU A 17 -26.40 3.97 -27.88
N MET A 18 -25.68 3.19 -28.70
CA MET A 18 -25.77 1.73 -28.62
C MET A 18 -25.19 1.17 -27.31
N LYS A 19 -24.17 1.82 -26.73
CA LYS A 19 -23.54 1.36 -25.48
C LYS A 19 -24.44 1.61 -24.27
N SER A 20 -25.08 2.78 -24.16
CA SER A 20 -26.02 3.06 -23.06
C SER A 20 -27.26 2.17 -23.14
N ALA A 21 -27.84 2.01 -24.34
CA ALA A 21 -28.98 1.12 -24.55
C ALA A 21 -28.65 -0.36 -24.27
N GLN A 22 -27.41 -0.77 -24.50
CA GLN A 22 -26.91 -2.10 -24.14
C GLN A 22 -26.75 -2.23 -22.61
N GLN A 23 -26.19 -1.24 -21.93
CA GLN A 23 -26.04 -1.21 -20.48
C GLN A 23 -27.41 -1.25 -19.76
N ASP A 24 -28.39 -0.48 -20.23
CA ASP A 24 -29.76 -0.48 -19.68
C ASP A 24 -30.44 -1.85 -19.84
N ARG A 25 -30.22 -2.51 -20.97
CA ARG A 25 -30.72 -3.87 -21.22
C ARG A 25 -30.10 -4.87 -20.24
N ILE A 26 -28.81 -4.74 -19.95
CA ILE A 26 -28.08 -5.63 -19.05
C ILE A 26 -28.51 -5.42 -17.60
N MET A 27 -28.70 -4.17 -17.18
CA MET A 27 -29.28 -3.86 -15.87
C MET A 27 -30.71 -4.41 -15.74
N THR A 28 -31.52 -4.34 -16.81
CA THR A 28 -32.85 -4.98 -16.82
C THR A 28 -32.77 -6.50 -16.65
N LEU A 29 -31.75 -7.15 -17.20
CA LEU A 29 -31.54 -8.60 -17.04
C LEU A 29 -31.04 -8.96 -15.62
N TRP A 30 -30.24 -8.09 -15.02
CA TRP A 30 -29.81 -8.19 -13.63
C TRP A 30 -30.97 -8.09 -12.65
N ASP A 31 -31.80 -7.05 -12.79
CA ASP A 31 -32.97 -6.82 -11.93
C ASP A 31 -34.00 -7.94 -12.04
N LYS A 32 -34.05 -8.61 -13.20
CA LYS A 32 -34.89 -9.78 -13.43
C LYS A 32 -34.25 -11.10 -12.98
N GLY A 33 -33.05 -11.07 -12.39
CA GLY A 33 -32.36 -12.25 -11.87
C GLY A 33 -31.91 -13.23 -12.96
N ALA A 34 -31.69 -12.77 -14.20
CA ALA A 34 -31.26 -13.63 -15.30
C ALA A 34 -29.75 -13.90 -15.31
N ILE A 35 -28.96 -13.10 -14.58
CA ILE A 35 -27.50 -13.21 -14.47
C ILE A 35 -27.19 -13.84 -13.10
N VAL A 36 -27.23 -15.18 -13.07
CA VAL A 36 -27.02 -15.97 -11.86
C VAL A 36 -25.98 -17.06 -12.08
N LYS A 37 -25.30 -17.43 -11.01
CA LYS A 37 -24.37 -18.57 -10.95
C LYS A 37 -25.16 -19.88 -10.95
N LYS A 38 -24.45 -21.01 -11.06
CA LYS A 38 -25.04 -22.37 -11.02
C LYS A 38 -25.79 -22.68 -9.72
N ASP A 39 -25.53 -21.94 -8.66
CA ASP A 39 -26.20 -22.04 -7.35
C ASP A 39 -27.43 -21.12 -7.21
N GLY A 40 -27.76 -20.35 -8.24
CA GLY A 40 -28.88 -19.40 -8.24
C GLY A 40 -28.59 -18.05 -7.57
N SER A 41 -27.38 -17.84 -7.05
CA SER A 41 -26.96 -16.53 -6.54
C SER A 41 -26.65 -15.56 -7.70
N PRO A 42 -26.87 -14.25 -7.55
CA PRO A 42 -26.50 -13.27 -8.58
C PRO A 42 -25.01 -13.37 -8.96
N ASP A 43 -24.69 -13.29 -10.25
CA ASP A 43 -23.31 -13.35 -10.76
C ASP A 43 -22.79 -11.95 -11.12
N PRO A 44 -22.19 -11.21 -10.17
CA PRO A 44 -21.67 -9.88 -10.44
C PRO A 44 -20.53 -9.90 -11.47
N GLN A 45 -19.82 -11.02 -11.66
CA GLN A 45 -18.74 -11.13 -12.64
C GLN A 45 -19.28 -11.20 -14.06
N ALA A 46 -20.32 -12.01 -14.28
CA ALA A 46 -21.02 -12.05 -15.57
C ALA A 46 -21.70 -10.71 -15.89
N LEU A 47 -22.24 -10.02 -14.88
CA LEU A 47 -22.83 -8.69 -15.04
C LEU A 47 -21.81 -7.66 -15.54
N LEU A 48 -20.68 -7.51 -14.84
CA LEU A 48 -19.63 -6.55 -15.20
C LEU A 48 -19.09 -6.80 -16.61
N LYS A 49 -18.87 -8.07 -16.96
CA LYS A 49 -18.43 -8.49 -18.29
C LYS A 49 -19.45 -8.14 -19.38
N LEU A 50 -20.74 -8.31 -19.12
CA LEU A 50 -21.79 -7.97 -20.06
C LEU A 50 -21.92 -6.45 -20.26
N MET A 51 -21.77 -5.64 -19.19
CA MET A 51 -21.89 -4.18 -19.23
C MET A 51 -20.79 -3.46 -20.04
N GLY A 52 -19.89 -4.21 -20.68
CA GLY A 52 -18.79 -3.66 -21.47
C GLY A 52 -17.72 -2.99 -20.62
N MET A 53 -17.77 -3.18 -19.29
CA MET A 53 -16.68 -2.87 -18.36
C MET A 53 -15.64 -4.00 -18.48
N GLY A 54 -15.05 -4.13 -19.67
CA GLY A 54 -14.08 -5.16 -20.05
C GLY A 54 -12.72 -5.08 -19.35
N ASP A 55 -12.61 -4.31 -18.28
CA ASP A 55 -11.44 -4.19 -17.42
C ASP A 55 -11.40 -5.29 -16.33
N SER A 56 -12.49 -6.05 -16.16
CA SER A 56 -12.51 -7.13 -15.18
C SER A 56 -11.47 -8.20 -15.47
N ASN A 57 -11.21 -8.52 -16.74
CA ASN A 57 -10.21 -9.53 -17.10
C ASN A 57 -8.78 -9.08 -16.72
N GLU A 58 -8.41 -7.84 -16.95
CA GLU A 58 -7.07 -7.33 -16.63
C GLU A 58 -6.85 -7.30 -15.11
N LEU A 59 -7.85 -6.87 -14.33
CA LEU A 59 -7.81 -6.93 -12.87
C LEU A 59 -7.69 -8.37 -12.36
N PHE A 60 -8.45 -9.32 -12.93
CA PHE A 60 -8.35 -10.74 -12.55
C PHE A 60 -7.03 -11.39 -13.00
N GLU A 61 -6.46 -10.96 -14.11
CA GLU A 61 -5.17 -11.43 -14.60
C GLU A 61 -4.03 -10.92 -13.71
N MET A 62 -4.05 -9.64 -13.33
CA MET A 62 -3.08 -9.07 -12.39
C MET A 62 -3.14 -9.75 -11.03
N GLN A 63 -4.34 -9.89 -10.46
CA GLN A 63 -4.51 -10.58 -9.18
C GLN A 63 -4.01 -12.04 -9.25
N GLN A 64 -4.28 -12.76 -10.35
CA GLN A 64 -3.76 -14.11 -10.52
C GLN A 64 -2.23 -14.14 -10.64
N LEU A 65 -1.61 -13.13 -11.25
CA LEU A 65 -0.15 -13.04 -11.33
C LEU A 65 0.46 -12.87 -9.93
N ASP A 66 -0.09 -11.98 -9.10
CA ASP A 66 0.34 -11.80 -7.70
C ASP A 66 0.11 -13.06 -6.86
N GLU A 67 -1.06 -13.70 -6.98
CA GLU A 67 -1.31 -14.97 -6.28
C GLU A 67 -0.31 -16.06 -6.67
N ASN A 68 -0.04 -16.21 -7.96
CA ASN A 68 0.90 -17.21 -8.46
C ASN A 68 2.32 -16.88 -8.03
N LYS A 69 2.68 -15.58 -7.98
CA LYS A 69 3.96 -15.12 -7.49
C LYS A 69 4.16 -15.48 -6.01
N ALA A 70 3.21 -15.15 -5.14
CA ALA A 70 3.25 -15.51 -3.73
C ALA A 70 3.32 -17.04 -3.50
N LYS A 71 2.59 -17.83 -4.30
CA LYS A 71 2.68 -19.31 -4.27
C LYS A 71 4.06 -19.82 -4.66
N MET A 72 4.70 -19.20 -5.65
CA MET A 72 6.05 -19.56 -6.08
C MET A 72 7.10 -19.21 -5.00
N GLU A 73 6.92 -18.10 -4.29
CA GLU A 73 7.76 -17.73 -3.16
C GLU A 73 7.61 -18.71 -2.00
N ASN A 74 6.40 -19.14 -1.66
CA ASN A 74 6.17 -20.19 -0.66
C ASN A 74 6.94 -21.47 -1.00
N LYS A 75 6.86 -21.92 -2.26
CA LYS A 75 7.65 -23.08 -2.73
C LYS A 75 9.15 -22.84 -2.66
N GLN A 76 9.60 -21.60 -2.88
CA GLN A 76 11.01 -21.26 -2.75
C GLN A 76 11.47 -21.39 -1.29
N PHE A 77 10.66 -20.97 -0.31
CA PHE A 77 10.96 -21.19 1.10
C PHE A 77 11.04 -22.68 1.46
N GLU A 78 10.13 -23.50 0.93
CA GLU A 78 10.20 -24.96 1.08
C GLU A 78 11.50 -25.54 0.50
N GLN A 79 11.93 -25.06 -0.68
CA GLN A 79 13.19 -25.49 -1.30
C GLN A 79 14.42 -25.08 -0.48
N LEU A 80 14.40 -23.89 0.12
CA LEU A 80 15.46 -23.44 1.02
C LEU A 80 15.56 -24.34 2.26
N ALA A 81 14.41 -24.75 2.82
CA ALA A 81 14.35 -25.69 3.94
C ALA A 81 14.84 -27.12 3.60
N GLN A 82 14.76 -27.52 2.34
CA GLN A 82 15.25 -28.82 1.90
C GLN A 82 16.76 -28.83 1.60
N ASN A 83 17.39 -27.66 1.48
CA ASN A 83 18.80 -27.57 1.16
C ASN A 83 19.66 -27.48 2.44
N PRO A 84 20.42 -28.54 2.79
CA PRO A 84 21.22 -28.56 4.01
C PRO A 84 22.35 -27.52 4.02
N GLU A 85 22.86 -27.13 2.84
CA GLU A 85 23.89 -26.08 2.72
C GLU A 85 23.33 -24.71 3.09
N VAL A 86 22.08 -24.44 2.68
CA VAL A 86 21.37 -23.20 3.03
C VAL A 86 21.08 -23.14 4.52
N LEU A 87 20.64 -24.24 5.15
CA LEU A 87 20.43 -24.27 6.60
C LEU A 87 21.71 -23.97 7.37
N GLN A 88 22.84 -24.58 6.98
CA GLN A 88 24.11 -24.33 7.65
C GLN A 88 24.53 -22.85 7.52
N LEU A 89 24.30 -22.28 6.35
CA LEU A 89 24.60 -20.88 6.07
C LEU A 89 23.68 -19.92 6.87
N LEU A 90 22.40 -20.24 7.02
CA LEU A 90 21.46 -19.49 7.86
C LEU A 90 21.83 -19.53 9.34
N GLN A 91 22.27 -20.68 9.84
CA GLN A 91 22.76 -20.79 11.22
C GLN A 91 24.02 -19.96 11.45
N GLN A 92 24.96 -19.97 10.49
CA GLN A 92 26.15 -19.11 10.54
C GLN A 92 25.76 -17.63 10.51
N TYR A 93 24.80 -17.25 9.66
CA TYR A 93 24.29 -15.89 9.57
C TYR A 93 23.68 -15.42 10.89
N ASN A 94 22.79 -16.22 11.50
CA ASN A 94 22.17 -15.90 12.80
C ASN A 94 23.23 -15.73 13.90
N MET A 95 24.27 -16.57 13.90
CA MET A 95 25.38 -16.44 14.85
C MET A 95 26.17 -15.14 14.62
N GLN A 96 26.43 -14.79 13.36
CA GLN A 96 27.11 -13.55 13.00
C GLN A 96 26.28 -12.32 13.38
N GLN A 97 24.97 -12.38 13.18
CA GLN A 97 24.03 -11.31 13.53
C GLN A 97 24.01 -11.05 15.04
N GLN A 98 23.95 -12.11 15.86
CA GLN A 98 24.01 -11.98 17.32
C GLN A 98 25.34 -11.39 17.81
N GLN A 99 26.47 -11.80 17.19
CA GLN A 99 27.77 -11.21 17.52
C GLN A 99 27.84 -9.72 17.15
N PHE A 100 27.29 -9.36 16.00
CA PHE A 100 27.20 -7.97 15.55
C PHE A 100 26.34 -7.14 16.53
N GLU A 101 25.16 -7.62 16.91
CA GLU A 101 24.28 -6.93 17.86
C GLU A 101 24.94 -6.73 19.23
N GLN A 102 25.62 -7.76 19.75
CA GLN A 102 26.34 -7.65 21.01
C GLN A 102 27.48 -6.62 20.93
N GLN A 103 28.23 -6.61 19.83
CA GLN A 103 29.30 -5.65 19.61
C GLN A 103 28.77 -4.22 19.41
N ALA A 104 27.69 -4.07 18.65
CA ALA A 104 26.99 -2.80 18.45
C ALA A 104 26.48 -2.23 19.77
N GLN A 105 25.91 -3.06 20.64
CA GLN A 105 25.43 -2.64 21.96
C GLN A 105 26.58 -2.15 22.86
N VAL A 106 27.73 -2.82 22.85
CA VAL A 106 28.92 -2.38 23.60
C VAL A 106 29.44 -1.04 23.08
N MET A 107 29.48 -0.83 21.77
CA MET A 107 29.89 0.46 21.18
C MET A 107 28.92 1.58 21.53
N GLN A 108 27.61 1.31 21.45
CA GLN A 108 26.58 2.28 21.78
C GLN A 108 26.65 2.68 23.27
N MET A 109 27.00 1.75 24.17
CA MET A 109 27.27 2.07 25.58
C MET A 109 28.50 2.97 25.77
N GLN A 110 29.47 2.94 24.86
CA GLN A 110 30.63 3.84 24.86
C GLN A 110 30.33 5.18 24.15
N GLY A 111 29.09 5.41 23.71
CA GLY A 111 28.69 6.60 22.95
C GLY A 111 29.23 6.65 21.53
N ILE A 112 29.68 5.50 21.00
CA ILE A 112 30.17 5.36 19.63
C ILE A 112 29.04 4.77 18.79
N ASP A 113 28.57 5.51 17.78
CA ASP A 113 27.59 4.99 16.83
C ASP A 113 28.24 3.88 15.98
N PRO A 114 27.74 2.64 16.03
CA PRO A 114 28.35 1.51 15.32
C PRO A 114 28.42 1.70 13.80
N MET A 115 27.44 2.39 13.21
CA MET A 115 27.50 2.76 11.78
C MET A 115 28.60 3.78 11.47
N GLN A 116 28.88 4.74 12.34
CA GLN A 116 29.99 5.68 12.16
C GLN A 116 31.35 5.00 12.37
N ALA A 117 31.41 3.93 13.15
CA ALA A 117 32.59 3.10 13.34
C ALA A 117 32.90 2.18 12.14
N GLY A 118 32.12 2.25 11.05
CA GLY A 118 32.32 1.44 9.85
C GLY A 118 31.85 -0.01 10.01
N MET A 119 31.09 -0.32 11.06
CA MET A 119 30.47 -1.63 11.21
C MET A 119 29.18 -1.68 10.39
N GLN A 120 29.14 -2.61 9.43
CA GLN A 120 27.96 -2.86 8.61
C GLN A 120 27.26 -4.13 9.08
N PRO A 121 25.91 -4.14 9.13
CA PRO A 121 25.17 -5.33 9.49
C PRO A 121 25.45 -6.45 8.48
N PRO A 122 25.59 -7.70 8.96
CA PRO A 122 25.77 -8.83 8.06
C PRO A 122 24.57 -8.94 7.11
N GLN A 123 24.85 -9.11 5.82
CA GLN A 123 23.84 -9.30 4.78
C GLN A 123 23.47 -10.79 4.68
N LEU A 124 22.19 -11.07 4.40
CA LEU A 124 21.74 -12.43 4.15
C LEU A 124 22.53 -13.02 2.97
N PRO A 125 23.18 -14.18 3.14
CA PRO A 125 24.03 -14.78 2.12
C PRO A 125 23.25 -15.65 1.11
N ILE A 126 21.92 -15.62 1.16
CA ILE A 126 21.03 -16.37 0.28
C ILE A 126 20.09 -15.43 -0.48
N PRO A 127 19.73 -15.75 -1.73
CA PRO A 127 18.72 -15.01 -2.47
C PRO A 127 17.34 -15.32 -1.90
N THR A 128 16.80 -14.42 -1.08
CA THR A 128 15.41 -14.46 -0.62
C THR A 128 14.48 -13.76 -1.61
N PRO A 129 13.19 -14.14 -1.65
CA PRO A 129 12.14 -13.32 -2.26
C PRO A 129 12.26 -11.87 -1.80
N GLN A 130 11.99 -10.94 -2.71
CA GLN A 130 12.12 -9.50 -2.46
C GLN A 130 10.75 -8.85 -2.59
N VAL A 131 10.39 -8.01 -1.63
CA VAL A 131 9.19 -7.18 -1.71
C VAL A 131 9.41 -6.05 -2.71
N ARG A 132 8.47 -5.85 -3.64
CA ARG A 132 8.52 -4.81 -4.67
C ARG A 132 7.25 -3.98 -4.68
N ASP A 133 7.39 -2.70 -4.94
CA ASP A 133 6.33 -1.68 -4.90
C ASP A 133 5.12 -1.93 -5.80
N PHE A 134 5.31 -2.63 -6.93
CA PHE A 134 4.24 -2.92 -7.88
C PHE A 134 3.43 -4.19 -7.58
N TYR A 135 3.72 -4.90 -6.50
CA TYR A 135 2.94 -6.08 -6.09
C TYR A 135 1.67 -5.70 -5.33
N ASP A 136 0.62 -6.50 -5.50
CA ASP A 136 -0.51 -6.46 -4.58
C ASP A 136 -0.12 -7.11 -3.25
N HIS A 137 0.30 -6.28 -2.32
CA HIS A 137 0.75 -6.71 -1.01
C HIS A 137 -0.38 -7.33 -0.16
N GLU A 138 -1.65 -6.94 -0.36
CA GLU A 138 -2.76 -7.55 0.36
C GLU A 138 -2.94 -9.01 -0.05
N VAL A 139 -2.86 -9.27 -1.37
CA VAL A 139 -2.91 -10.63 -1.93
C VAL A 139 -1.72 -11.46 -1.46
N HIS A 140 -0.50 -10.90 -1.49
CA HIS A 140 0.70 -11.58 -0.99
C HIS A 140 0.57 -11.96 0.49
N VAL A 141 0.18 -11.02 1.36
CA VAL A 141 -0.02 -11.28 2.80
C VAL A 141 -1.06 -12.36 3.02
N TYR A 142 -2.18 -12.34 2.29
CA TYR A 142 -3.19 -13.38 2.36
C TYR A 142 -2.61 -14.76 2.00
N MET A 143 -1.87 -14.86 0.89
CA MET A 143 -1.28 -16.11 0.41
C MET A 143 -0.19 -16.65 1.33
N HIS A 144 0.67 -15.78 1.89
CA HIS A 144 1.67 -16.19 2.87
C HIS A 144 1.04 -16.60 4.19
N ASN A 145 0.00 -15.91 4.68
CA ASN A 145 -0.70 -16.32 5.89
C ASN A 145 -1.46 -17.64 5.71
N ALA A 146 -1.94 -17.95 4.50
CA ALA A 146 -2.47 -19.27 4.19
C ALA A 146 -1.38 -20.36 4.27
N PHE A 147 -0.17 -20.05 3.80
CA PHE A 147 1.00 -20.93 3.93
C PHE A 147 1.45 -21.09 5.39
N ARG A 148 1.54 -20.02 6.17
CA ARG A 148 1.89 -20.04 7.61
C ARG A 148 0.91 -20.85 8.47
N LYS A 149 -0.32 -21.03 7.99
CA LYS A 149 -1.34 -21.88 8.63
C LYS A 149 -1.30 -23.34 8.16
N SER A 150 -0.46 -23.67 7.19
CA SER A 150 -0.35 -25.02 6.65
C SER A 150 0.61 -25.87 7.46
N SER A 151 0.38 -27.19 7.47
CA SER A 151 1.30 -28.14 8.11
C SER A 151 2.70 -28.10 7.50
N VAL A 152 2.82 -27.69 6.24
CA VAL A 152 4.11 -27.54 5.56
C VAL A 152 4.96 -26.50 6.27
N TYR A 153 4.36 -25.38 6.69
CA TYR A 153 5.07 -24.34 7.44
C TYR A 153 5.51 -24.83 8.82
N ASP A 154 4.65 -25.56 9.52
CA ASP A 154 4.97 -26.14 10.84
C ASP A 154 6.17 -27.09 10.80
N GLU A 155 6.39 -27.76 9.66
CA GLU A 155 7.51 -28.66 9.42
C GLU A 155 8.79 -27.94 8.98
N LEU A 156 8.72 -26.64 8.64
CA LEU A 156 9.91 -25.88 8.23
C LEU A 156 10.88 -25.70 9.41
N PRO A 157 12.20 -25.67 9.14
CA PRO A 157 13.20 -25.27 10.12
C PRO A 157 12.90 -23.86 10.68
N PRO A 158 13.17 -23.59 11.97
CA PRO A 158 12.92 -22.28 12.58
C PRO A 158 13.57 -21.12 11.84
N GLU A 159 14.77 -21.33 11.29
CA GLU A 159 15.49 -20.32 10.52
C GLU A 159 14.72 -19.92 9.24
N VAL A 160 14.03 -20.88 8.60
CA VAL A 160 13.22 -20.60 7.41
C VAL A 160 11.86 -20.03 7.78
N GLN A 161 11.26 -20.47 8.90
CA GLN A 161 10.05 -19.84 9.43
C GLN A 161 10.27 -18.35 9.72
N GLN A 162 11.41 -18.00 10.30
CA GLN A 162 11.80 -16.61 10.54
C GLN A 162 11.89 -15.80 9.24
N LEU A 163 12.49 -16.36 8.18
CA LEU A 163 12.55 -15.69 6.87
C LEU A 163 11.16 -15.42 6.29
N VAL A 164 10.24 -16.38 6.41
CA VAL A 164 8.86 -16.21 5.95
C VAL A 164 8.16 -15.12 6.76
N ASP A 165 8.33 -15.11 8.07
CA ASP A 165 7.71 -14.13 8.96
C ASP A 165 8.24 -12.71 8.73
N GLU A 166 9.54 -12.57 8.52
CA GLU A 166 10.18 -11.30 8.15
C GLU A 166 9.68 -10.82 6.78
N HIS A 167 9.57 -11.72 5.80
CA HIS A 167 9.04 -11.39 4.46
C HIS A 167 7.58 -10.90 4.52
N VAL A 168 6.73 -11.54 5.35
CA VAL A 168 5.36 -11.07 5.57
C VAL A 168 5.34 -9.71 6.25
N GLN A 169 6.23 -9.48 7.22
CA GLN A 169 6.38 -8.18 7.87
C GLN A 169 6.75 -7.08 6.87
N GLN A 170 7.66 -7.34 5.94
CA GLN A 170 8.02 -6.39 4.88
C GLN A 170 6.81 -6.02 4.00
N HIS A 171 5.95 -6.99 3.66
CA HIS A 171 4.70 -6.69 2.96
C HIS A 171 3.71 -5.86 3.81
N MET A 172 3.60 -6.13 5.10
CA MET A 172 2.73 -5.34 6.00
C MET A 172 3.24 -3.90 6.17
N GLU A 173 4.55 -3.70 6.24
CA GLU A 173 5.16 -2.37 6.26
C GLU A 173 4.92 -1.63 4.95
N ALA A 174 5.05 -2.30 3.81
CA ALA A 174 4.76 -1.71 2.51
C ALA A 174 3.27 -1.32 2.36
N LEU A 175 2.35 -2.08 2.96
CA LEU A 175 0.91 -1.72 3.05
C LEU A 175 0.66 -0.50 3.93
N HIS A 176 1.38 -0.38 5.05
CA HIS A 176 1.18 0.72 5.99
C HIS A 176 1.94 2.00 5.61
N ALA A 177 3.04 1.90 4.87
CA ALA A 177 3.87 3.04 4.47
C ALA A 177 3.08 4.21 3.84
N PRO A 178 2.19 4.01 2.86
CA PRO A 178 1.38 5.11 2.32
C PRO A 178 0.41 5.68 3.36
N MET A 179 -0.18 4.84 4.21
CA MET A 179 -1.08 5.29 5.28
C MET A 179 -0.36 6.12 6.35
N GLU A 180 0.87 5.76 6.69
CA GLU A 180 1.71 6.52 7.63
C GLU A 180 2.15 7.86 7.03
N ALA A 181 2.45 7.89 5.73
CA ALA A 181 2.77 9.12 5.01
C ALA A 181 1.58 10.09 5.03
N ASP A 182 0.38 9.62 4.70
CA ASP A 182 -0.85 10.42 4.74
C ASP A 182 -1.15 10.91 6.15
N ARG A 183 -1.00 10.04 7.16
CA ARG A 183 -1.19 10.43 8.57
C ARG A 183 -0.18 11.48 9.03
N ARG A 184 1.08 11.37 8.60
CA ARG A 184 2.12 12.39 8.86
C ARG A 184 1.73 13.73 8.25
N GLN A 185 1.27 13.73 7.00
CA GLN A 185 0.85 14.96 6.33
C GLN A 185 -0.35 15.61 7.03
N GLN A 186 -1.33 14.82 7.50
CA GLN A 186 -2.45 15.35 8.26
C GLN A 186 -2.00 15.98 9.59
N MET A 187 -1.11 15.31 10.34
CA MET A 187 -0.58 15.88 11.59
C MET A 187 0.23 17.17 11.34
N GLU A 188 1.01 17.23 10.27
CA GLU A 188 1.74 18.44 9.89
C GLU A 188 0.79 19.59 9.52
N GLN A 189 -0.29 19.31 8.79
CA GLN A 189 -1.32 20.31 8.49
C GLN A 189 -2.04 20.81 9.76
N GLU A 190 -2.38 19.91 10.67
CA GLU A 190 -2.99 20.28 11.95
C GLU A 190 -2.06 21.12 12.82
N GLN A 191 -0.77 20.77 12.89
CA GLN A 191 0.24 21.56 13.58
C GLN A 191 0.38 22.95 12.96
N HIS A 192 0.45 23.03 11.64
CA HIS A 192 0.55 24.30 10.93
C HIS A 192 -0.68 25.18 11.18
N MET A 193 -1.89 24.61 11.10
CA MET A 193 -3.13 25.35 11.43
C MET A 193 -3.14 25.81 12.89
N GLN A 194 -2.67 24.98 13.82
CA GLN A 194 -2.64 25.35 15.24
C GLN A 194 -1.60 26.44 15.52
N GLU A 195 -0.46 26.41 14.86
CA GLU A 195 0.57 27.45 14.94
C GLU A 195 0.08 28.77 14.34
N GLU A 196 -0.60 28.72 13.19
CA GLU A 196 -1.19 29.88 12.54
C GLU A 196 -2.28 30.52 13.42
N GLN A 197 -3.14 29.71 14.05
CA GLN A 197 -4.12 30.19 15.02
C GLN A 197 -3.47 30.83 16.25
N ARG A 198 -2.35 30.27 16.74
CA ARG A 198 -1.58 30.86 17.86
C ARG A 198 -0.93 32.18 17.44
N ALA A 199 -0.40 32.27 16.22
CA ALA A 199 0.18 33.50 15.68
C ALA A 199 -0.89 34.59 15.51
N MET A 200 -2.05 34.26 14.94
CA MET A 200 -3.19 35.18 14.84
C MET A 200 -3.65 35.68 16.22
N LYS A 201 -3.80 34.79 17.20
CA LYS A 201 -4.16 35.20 18.58
C LYS A 201 -3.13 36.13 19.20
N LYS A 202 -1.83 35.85 19.02
CA LYS A 202 -0.76 36.74 19.51
C LYS A 202 -0.83 38.12 18.84
N GLN A 203 -1.05 38.16 17.53
CA GLN A 203 -1.16 39.41 16.78
C GLN A 203 -2.37 40.22 17.25
N ASP A 204 -3.53 39.59 17.45
CA ASP A 204 -4.73 40.27 17.95
C ASP A 204 -4.52 40.83 19.36
N LEU A 205 -3.90 40.05 20.27
CA LEU A 205 -3.54 40.54 21.60
C LEU A 205 -2.65 41.79 21.52
N GLN A 206 -1.65 41.77 20.63
CA GLN A 206 -0.72 42.88 20.46
C GLN A 206 -1.40 44.15 19.94
N LEU A 207 -2.39 44.00 19.05
CA LEU A 207 -3.20 45.12 18.56
C LEU A 207 -4.11 45.67 19.65
N GLN A 208 -4.70 44.82 20.48
CA GLN A 208 -5.51 45.24 21.63
C GLN A 208 -4.68 46.04 22.64
N HIS A 209 -3.49 45.53 23.01
CA HIS A 209 -2.56 46.26 23.89
C HIS A 209 -2.19 47.64 23.31
N ARG A 210 -1.84 47.71 22.02
CA ARG A 210 -1.49 48.98 21.38
C ARG A 210 -2.67 49.97 21.37
N LYS A 211 -3.91 49.50 21.21
CA LYS A 211 -5.10 50.35 21.28
C LYS A 211 -5.29 50.94 22.68
N LEU A 212 -5.17 50.12 23.72
CA LEU A 212 -5.27 50.55 25.11
C LEU A 212 -4.21 51.60 25.45
N ASP A 213 -2.96 51.40 25.03
CA ASP A 213 -1.87 52.37 25.24
C ASP A 213 -2.15 53.74 24.58
N ILE A 214 -2.76 53.73 23.39
CA ILE A 214 -3.14 54.95 22.67
C ILE A 214 -4.29 55.67 23.40
N GLU A 215 -5.24 54.90 23.95
CA GLU A 215 -6.39 55.41 24.68
C GLU A 215 -5.96 56.04 26.00
N GLU A 216 -5.08 55.39 26.78
CA GLU A 216 -4.48 55.95 27.99
C GLU A 216 -3.76 57.27 27.69
N LYS A 217 -2.91 57.31 26.66
CA LYS A 217 -2.20 58.55 26.28
C LYS A 217 -3.14 59.67 25.86
N LYS A 218 -4.30 59.35 25.27
CA LYS A 218 -5.33 60.35 24.94
C LYS A 218 -6.01 60.88 26.21
N VAL A 219 -6.36 60.01 27.14
CA VAL A 219 -6.97 60.40 28.43
C VAL A 219 -5.99 61.26 29.23
N GLU A 220 -4.72 60.88 29.29
CA GLU A 220 -3.69 61.62 30.02
C GLU A 220 -3.46 63.02 29.43
N LYS A 221 -3.53 63.15 28.09
CA LYS A 221 -3.48 64.46 27.40
C LYS A 221 -4.71 65.32 27.65
N GLN A 222 -5.88 64.72 27.85
CA GLN A 222 -7.11 65.46 28.18
C GLN A 222 -7.13 65.93 29.63
N MET A 223 -6.52 65.18 30.56
CA MET A 223 -6.40 65.59 31.97
C MET A 223 -5.34 66.67 32.23
N LYS A 224 -4.37 66.85 31.33
CA LYS A 224 -3.32 67.89 31.42
C LYS A 224 -3.69 69.21 30.74
N LYS A 225 -4.96 69.39 30.36
CA LYS A 225 -5.49 70.59 29.70
C LYS A 225 -6.56 71.24 30.56
#